data_AF-G1FME3-F1
#
_entry.id   AF-G1FME3-F1
#
_cell.length_a   1.000
_cell.length_b   1.000
_cell.length_c   1.000
_cell.angle_alpha   90.00
_cell.angle_beta   90.00
_cell.angle_gamma   90.00
#
_symmetry.space_group_name_H-M   'P 1'
#
loop_
_entity.id
_entity.type
_entity.pdbx_description
1 polymer ?
#
loop_
_entity_poly.entity_id
_entity_poly.type
_entity_poly.pdbx_seq_one_letter_code
_entity_poly.pdbx_strand_id
1 'polypeptide(L)'
;TDDPLKVLDTWVGTDVCAYKGVFCVDPQDDDPGSVVVGIDLNHANLQGTLVKEISALTDLSLLHLNSNRFSGTLPDTFKDLISLQELDLSNNHFSGPFPTVTLYIPNLMYLDLRFNSFSGPIPEDVFNKKLDAIFLNNNQFDSQIPQNLGNSPASVINLANNKLSGNIPASFGLMSSKVKEILFLNNQLTGCIPQGV
;
A
#
# COMPACT_ATOMS: atom_id res chain seq x y z
N THR A 1 17.50 -11.09 -8.88
CA THR A 1 17.07 -11.18 -7.48
C THR A 1 18.30 -11.21 -6.62
N ASP A 2 18.28 -10.60 -5.44
CA ASP A 2 19.43 -10.49 -4.52
C ASP A 2 18.94 -10.49 -3.06
N ASP A 3 19.67 -11.17 -2.17
CA ASP A 3 19.37 -11.29 -0.73
C ASP A 3 20.66 -11.16 0.09
N PRO A 4 21.13 -9.92 0.33
CA PRO A 4 22.42 -9.69 0.97
C PRO A 4 22.42 -10.03 2.46
N LEU A 5 21.24 -10.05 3.10
CA LEU A 5 21.09 -10.37 4.52
C LEU A 5 20.74 -11.84 4.76
N LYS A 6 20.62 -12.64 3.69
CA LYS A 6 20.32 -14.07 3.73
C LYS A 6 19.05 -14.37 4.51
N VAL A 7 18.05 -13.49 4.38
CA VAL A 7 16.75 -13.66 5.05
C VAL A 7 16.03 -14.89 4.50
N LEU A 8 16.23 -15.18 3.22
CA LEU A 8 15.60 -16.29 2.51
C LEU A 8 16.35 -17.63 2.70
N ASP A 9 17.49 -17.67 3.39
CA ASP A 9 18.22 -18.93 3.66
C ASP A 9 17.38 -19.92 4.48
N THR A 10 16.41 -19.42 5.27
CA THR A 10 15.49 -20.27 6.04
C THR A 10 14.32 -20.78 5.20
N TRP A 11 14.13 -20.30 3.96
CA TRP A 11 12.99 -20.64 3.11
C TRP A 11 13.23 -21.97 2.39
N VAL A 12 13.47 -23.02 3.18
CA VAL A 12 13.80 -24.36 2.69
C VAL A 12 13.02 -25.41 3.49
N GLY A 13 12.45 -26.38 2.79
CA GLY A 13 11.70 -27.48 3.41
C GLY A 13 10.19 -27.28 3.29
N THR A 14 9.44 -27.96 4.15
CA THR A 14 7.97 -27.93 4.17
C THR A 14 7.40 -27.16 5.36
N ASP A 15 8.23 -26.82 6.35
CA ASP A 15 7.83 -26.04 7.51
C ASP A 15 7.87 -24.54 7.17
N VAL A 16 6.87 -24.09 6.42
CA VAL A 16 6.74 -22.70 5.95
C VAL A 16 6.66 -21.70 7.12
N CYS A 17 6.14 -22.13 8.26
CA CYS A 17 6.01 -21.29 9.44
C CYS A 17 7.34 -21.06 10.18
N ALA A 18 8.37 -21.84 9.87
CA ALA A 18 9.74 -21.58 10.31
C ALA A 18 10.49 -20.56 9.42
N TYR A 19 9.90 -20.14 8.30
CA TYR A 19 10.56 -19.21 7.38
C TYR A 19 10.63 -17.82 8.01
N LYS A 20 11.83 -17.24 8.04
CA LYS A 20 12.05 -15.88 8.52
C LYS A 20 11.20 -14.89 7.73
N GLY A 21 10.43 -14.09 8.47
CA GLY A 21 9.51 -13.12 7.91
C GLY A 21 8.15 -13.70 7.51
N VAL A 22 7.90 -14.99 7.71
CA VAL A 22 6.59 -15.61 7.50
C VAL A 22 5.93 -15.86 8.85
N PHE A 23 4.66 -15.47 8.97
CA PHE A 23 3.88 -15.59 10.19
C PHE A 23 2.65 -16.44 9.91
N CYS A 24 2.49 -17.48 10.72
CA CYS A 24 1.34 -18.36 10.66
C CYS A 24 0.45 -18.23 11.89
N VAL A 25 -0.82 -18.54 11.73
CA VAL A 25 -1.76 -18.74 12.83
C VAL A 25 -2.36 -20.14 12.70
N ASP A 26 -2.56 -20.78 13.84
CA ASP A 26 -3.31 -22.03 13.91
C ASP A 26 -4.81 -21.68 13.91
N PRO A 27 -5.59 -22.07 12.89
CA PRO A 27 -7.02 -21.83 12.86
C PRO A 27 -7.71 -22.75 13.88
N GLN A 28 -7.68 -22.37 15.16
CA GLN A 28 -8.41 -22.95 16.31
C GLN A 28 -8.55 -24.50 16.32
N ASP A 29 -7.80 -25.18 17.19
CA ASP A 29 -7.96 -26.53 17.82
C ASP A 29 -8.55 -27.75 17.05
N ASP A 30 -9.22 -27.60 15.90
CA ASP A 30 -9.94 -28.63 15.15
C ASP A 30 -9.48 -28.79 13.67
N ASP A 31 -8.59 -27.93 13.15
CA ASP A 31 -8.04 -28.04 11.78
C ASP A 31 -6.50 -28.08 11.78
N PRO A 32 -5.85 -29.18 11.35
CA PRO A 32 -4.41 -29.40 11.57
C PRO A 32 -3.53 -28.73 10.51
N GLY A 33 -3.72 -27.43 10.27
CA GLY A 33 -2.95 -26.68 9.28
C GLY A 33 -2.75 -25.22 9.64
N SER A 34 -1.56 -24.86 10.12
CA SER A 34 -1.17 -23.46 10.28
C SER A 34 -1.23 -22.73 8.93
N VAL A 35 -2.00 -21.66 8.85
CA VAL A 35 -2.16 -20.84 7.64
C VAL A 35 -1.21 -19.65 7.68
N VAL A 36 -0.65 -19.26 6.53
CA VAL A 36 0.20 -18.06 6.42
C VAL A 36 -0.68 -16.82 6.43
N VAL A 37 -0.60 -16.04 7.50
CA VAL A 37 -1.41 -14.82 7.70
C VAL A 37 -0.62 -13.53 7.50
N GLY A 38 0.71 -13.60 7.54
CA GLY A 38 1.56 -12.42 7.44
C GLY A 38 2.90 -12.71 6.78
N ILE A 39 3.36 -11.76 5.97
CA ILE A 39 4.72 -11.70 5.48
C ILE A 39 5.28 -10.32 5.86
N ASP A 40 6.29 -10.30 6.72
CA ASP A 40 7.07 -9.11 7.06
C ASP A 40 8.54 -9.34 6.70
N LEU A 41 8.98 -8.66 5.65
CA LEU A 41 10.36 -8.64 5.17
C LEU A 41 10.93 -7.22 5.21
N ASN A 42 10.47 -6.41 6.16
CA ASN A 42 10.93 -5.04 6.31
C ASN A 42 12.45 -4.99 6.53
N HIS A 43 13.13 -4.04 5.87
CA HIS A 43 14.57 -3.81 5.99
C HIS A 43 15.45 -5.00 5.60
N ALA A 44 14.95 -5.93 4.78
CA ALA A 44 15.69 -7.10 4.34
C ALA A 44 16.65 -6.80 3.17
N ASN A 45 16.58 -5.61 2.57
CA ASN A 45 17.38 -5.20 1.42
C ASN A 45 17.25 -6.17 0.22
N LEU A 46 16.12 -6.85 0.10
CA LEU A 46 15.84 -7.82 -0.96
C LEU A 46 15.64 -7.13 -2.30
N GLN A 47 16.23 -7.66 -3.36
CA GLN A 47 15.99 -7.19 -4.73
C GLN A 47 15.17 -8.22 -5.49
N GLY A 48 14.11 -7.77 -6.16
CA GLY A 48 13.27 -8.64 -6.98
C GLY A 48 12.04 -7.93 -7.54
N THR A 49 11.04 -8.72 -7.90
CA THR A 49 9.72 -8.28 -8.34
C THR A 49 8.65 -9.07 -7.60
N LEU A 50 7.44 -8.52 -7.47
CA LEU A 50 6.32 -9.28 -6.93
C LEU A 50 5.76 -10.22 -8.00
N VAL A 51 5.49 -11.46 -7.61
CA VAL A 51 5.03 -12.52 -8.51
C VAL A 51 3.56 -12.83 -8.24
N LYS A 52 2.83 -13.30 -9.27
CA LYS A 52 1.40 -13.58 -9.17
C LYS A 52 1.07 -14.70 -8.17
N GLU A 53 2.02 -15.59 -7.92
CA GLU A 53 1.89 -16.74 -7.04
C GLU A 53 1.68 -16.34 -5.57
N ILE A 54 2.03 -15.11 -5.17
CA ILE A 54 1.71 -14.56 -3.85
C ILE A 54 0.18 -14.59 -3.60
N SER A 55 -0.63 -14.44 -4.65
CA SER A 55 -2.09 -14.50 -4.58
C SER A 55 -2.65 -15.88 -4.18
N ALA A 56 -1.81 -16.92 -4.14
CA ALA A 56 -2.22 -18.22 -3.60
C ALA A 56 -2.35 -18.19 -2.06
N LEU A 57 -1.77 -17.19 -1.39
CA LEU A 57 -1.87 -17.00 0.05
C LEU A 57 -3.17 -16.26 0.39
N THR A 58 -4.31 -16.93 0.23
CA THR A 58 -5.64 -16.31 0.38
C THR A 58 -5.95 -15.81 1.78
N ASP A 59 -5.28 -16.36 2.79
CA ASP A 59 -5.41 -15.99 4.20
C ASP A 59 -4.41 -14.90 4.63
N LEU A 60 -3.57 -14.42 3.70
CA LEU A 60 -2.60 -13.36 3.96
C LEU A 60 -3.33 -12.06 4.30
N SER A 61 -3.18 -11.63 5.54
CA SER A 61 -3.74 -10.39 6.09
C SER A 61 -2.77 -9.21 6.04
N LEU A 62 -1.48 -9.49 6.07
CA LEU A 62 -0.41 -8.51 6.14
C LEU A 62 0.69 -8.84 5.13
N LEU A 63 1.05 -7.86 4.29
CA LEU A 63 2.22 -7.91 3.41
C LEU A 63 3.05 -6.64 3.60
N HIS A 64 4.12 -6.74 4.38
CA HIS A 64 5.04 -5.65 4.70
C HIS A 64 6.39 -5.89 4.06
N LEU A 65 6.76 -5.02 3.13
CA LEU A 65 7.97 -5.10 2.32
C LEU A 65 8.77 -3.79 2.37
N ASN A 66 8.60 -2.98 3.41
CA ASN A 66 9.28 -1.69 3.57
C ASN A 66 10.80 -1.83 3.48
N SER A 67 11.46 -0.83 2.88
CA SER A 67 12.93 -0.74 2.85
C SER A 67 13.59 -1.95 2.19
N ASN A 68 13.13 -2.25 0.98
CA ASN A 68 13.70 -3.25 0.10
C ASN A 68 14.05 -2.61 -1.26
N ARG A 69 14.43 -3.44 -2.23
CA ARG A 69 14.78 -3.04 -3.60
C ARG A 69 13.85 -3.71 -4.61
N PHE A 70 12.59 -3.97 -4.23
CA PHE A 70 11.59 -4.51 -5.14
C PHE A 70 11.25 -3.50 -6.23
N SER A 71 10.99 -3.98 -7.44
CA SER A 71 10.74 -3.14 -8.62
C SER A 71 9.64 -3.73 -9.49
N GLY A 72 9.29 -3.01 -10.57
CA GLY A 72 8.21 -3.39 -11.48
C GLY A 72 6.85 -2.90 -11.01
N THR A 73 5.80 -3.63 -11.38
CA THR A 73 4.40 -3.35 -11.03
C THR A 73 3.82 -4.47 -10.19
N LEU A 74 2.66 -4.24 -9.56
CA LEU A 74 1.93 -5.28 -8.86
C LEU A 74 1.20 -6.19 -9.87
N PRO A 75 1.17 -7.53 -9.66
CA PRO A 75 0.37 -8.44 -10.45
C PRO A 75 -1.14 -8.19 -10.30
N ASP A 76 -1.89 -8.31 -11.39
CA ASP A 76 -3.37 -8.16 -11.38
C ASP A 76 -4.08 -9.18 -10.47
N THR A 77 -3.42 -10.29 -10.15
CA THR A 77 -3.93 -11.32 -9.24
C THR A 77 -3.95 -10.85 -7.78
N PHE A 78 -3.34 -9.71 -7.43
CA PHE A 78 -3.37 -9.22 -6.05
C PHE A 78 -4.78 -8.89 -5.57
N LYS A 79 -5.73 -8.64 -6.49
CA LYS A 79 -7.16 -8.53 -6.17
C LYS A 79 -7.75 -9.77 -5.50
N ASP A 80 -7.12 -10.94 -5.70
CA ASP A 80 -7.56 -12.23 -5.16
C ASP A 80 -7.06 -12.47 -3.73
N LEU A 81 -6.23 -11.56 -3.18
CA LEU A 81 -5.82 -11.56 -1.77
C LEU A 81 -6.97 -11.05 -0.88
N ILE A 82 -8.04 -11.86 -0.79
CA ILE A 82 -9.30 -11.46 -0.18
C ILE A 82 -9.16 -11.10 1.31
N SER A 83 -8.19 -11.68 2.02
CA SER A 83 -7.98 -11.43 3.45
C SER A 83 -7.04 -10.26 3.74
N LEU A 84 -6.39 -9.70 2.72
CA LEU A 84 -5.34 -8.69 2.91
C LEU A 84 -5.93 -7.37 3.41
N GLN A 85 -5.42 -6.93 4.57
CA GLN A 85 -5.83 -5.70 5.26
C GLN A 85 -4.73 -4.65 5.20
N GLU A 86 -3.47 -5.07 5.26
CA GLU A 86 -2.32 -4.17 5.26
C GLU A 86 -1.35 -4.49 4.13
N LEU A 87 -1.10 -3.49 3.29
CA LEU A 87 -0.11 -3.55 2.23
C LEU A 87 0.89 -2.40 2.39
N ASP A 88 2.09 -2.73 2.81
CA ASP A 88 3.21 -1.79 2.90
C ASP A 88 4.29 -2.14 1.86
N LEU A 89 4.38 -1.29 0.83
CA LEU A 89 5.36 -1.38 -0.25
C LEU A 89 6.34 -0.21 -0.21
N SER A 90 6.39 0.53 0.90
CA SER A 90 7.14 1.77 0.99
C SER A 90 8.65 1.58 0.88
N ASN A 91 9.37 2.61 0.45
CA ASN A 91 10.82 2.60 0.32
C ASN A 91 11.32 1.41 -0.53
N ASN A 92 10.90 1.40 -1.79
CA ASN A 92 11.26 0.41 -2.81
C ASN A 92 11.54 1.12 -4.16
N HIS A 93 11.72 0.33 -5.22
CA HIS A 93 11.92 0.81 -6.59
C HIS A 93 10.71 0.52 -7.49
N PHE A 94 9.49 0.44 -6.95
CA PHE A 94 8.29 0.32 -7.78
C PHE A 94 8.09 1.58 -8.63
N SER A 95 7.60 1.42 -9.84
CA SER A 95 7.43 2.53 -10.79
C SER A 95 6.26 2.30 -11.74
N GLY A 96 5.91 3.32 -12.52
CA GLY A 96 4.75 3.31 -13.41
C GLY A 96 3.56 4.05 -12.80
N PRO A 97 2.32 3.79 -13.28
CA PRO A 97 1.12 4.43 -12.75
C PRO A 97 0.76 3.92 -11.34
N PHE A 98 -0.23 4.56 -10.70
CA PHE A 98 -0.84 4.05 -9.47
C PHE A 98 -1.25 2.57 -9.65
N PRO A 99 -0.93 1.66 -8.71
CA PRO A 99 -1.27 0.25 -8.83
C PRO A 99 -2.76 0.03 -8.53
N THR A 100 -3.62 0.23 -9.53
CA THR A 100 -5.09 0.15 -9.41
C THR A 100 -5.59 -1.20 -8.92
N VAL A 101 -4.83 -2.28 -9.10
CA VAL A 101 -5.14 -3.60 -8.50
C VAL A 101 -5.39 -3.53 -7.00
N THR A 102 -4.68 -2.65 -6.28
CA THR A 102 -4.85 -2.45 -4.82
C THR A 102 -6.27 -1.95 -4.47
N LEU A 103 -6.93 -1.28 -5.41
CA LEU A 103 -8.29 -0.79 -5.21
C LEU A 103 -9.32 -1.91 -5.21
N TYR A 104 -9.01 -3.03 -5.86
CA TYR A 104 -9.87 -4.20 -5.98
C TYR A 104 -9.65 -5.25 -4.87
N ILE A 105 -8.68 -5.04 -3.97
CA ILE A 105 -8.44 -5.91 -2.81
C ILE A 105 -9.54 -5.67 -1.77
N PRO A 106 -10.48 -6.61 -1.52
CA PRO A 106 -11.75 -6.29 -0.85
C PRO A 106 -11.61 -5.68 0.56
N ASN A 107 -10.71 -6.24 1.37
CA ASN A 107 -10.58 -5.92 2.78
C ASN A 107 -9.39 -5.00 3.10
N LEU A 108 -8.75 -4.42 2.07
CA LEU A 108 -7.59 -3.55 2.26
C LEU A 108 -7.99 -2.26 2.99
N MET A 109 -7.30 -1.99 4.10
CA MET A 109 -7.53 -0.82 4.97
C MET A 109 -6.29 0.09 5.08
N TYR A 110 -5.09 -0.47 4.99
CA TYR A 110 -3.83 0.26 5.04
C TYR A 110 -3.07 0.10 3.72
N LEU A 111 -2.82 1.21 3.03
CA LEU A 111 -2.05 1.25 1.79
C LEU A 111 -0.89 2.22 1.90
N ASP A 112 0.32 1.69 1.86
CA ASP A 112 1.54 2.48 1.90
C ASP A 112 2.41 2.25 0.66
N LEU A 113 2.50 3.28 -0.17
CA LEU A 113 3.27 3.30 -1.41
C LEU A 113 4.40 4.34 -1.36
N ARG A 114 4.72 4.88 -0.16
CA ARG A 114 5.66 5.99 -0.02
C ARG A 114 7.05 5.65 -0.52
N PHE A 115 7.82 6.66 -0.91
CA PHE A 115 9.23 6.49 -1.30
C PHE A 115 9.39 5.42 -2.41
N ASN A 116 8.64 5.62 -3.50
CA ASN A 116 8.74 4.83 -4.72
C ASN A 116 8.84 5.79 -5.91
N SER A 117 8.70 5.26 -7.13
CA SER A 117 8.70 6.04 -8.37
C SER A 117 7.38 5.94 -9.12
N PHE A 118 6.25 5.84 -8.41
CA PHE A 118 4.93 5.91 -9.03
C PHE A 118 4.66 7.30 -9.61
N SER A 119 3.92 7.38 -10.71
CA SER A 119 3.74 8.59 -11.52
C SER A 119 2.33 8.66 -12.13
N GLY A 120 2.02 9.78 -12.80
CA GLY A 120 0.69 10.01 -13.37
C GLY A 120 -0.33 10.44 -12.31
N PRO A 121 -1.62 10.44 -12.67
CA PRO A 121 -2.69 10.90 -11.78
C PRO A 121 -3.00 9.88 -10.68
N ILE A 122 -3.44 10.39 -9.53
CA ILE A 122 -4.07 9.59 -8.48
C ILE A 122 -5.50 9.27 -8.95
N PRO A 123 -5.93 7.99 -9.03
CA PRO A 123 -7.28 7.63 -9.45
C PRO A 123 -8.32 8.04 -8.40
N GLU A 124 -9.48 8.52 -8.83
CA GLU A 124 -10.57 8.92 -7.93
C GLU A 124 -11.00 7.79 -6.99
N ASP A 125 -10.99 6.54 -7.47
CA ASP A 125 -11.40 5.35 -6.73
C ASP A 125 -10.61 5.11 -5.44
N VAL A 126 -9.39 5.67 -5.30
CA VAL A 126 -8.64 5.59 -4.04
C VAL A 126 -9.39 6.24 -2.88
N PHE A 127 -10.13 7.32 -3.15
CA PHE A 127 -10.91 8.04 -2.14
C PHE A 127 -12.34 7.50 -2.00
N ASN A 128 -12.77 6.58 -2.87
CA ASN A 128 -14.03 5.85 -2.71
C ASN A 128 -13.85 4.55 -1.92
N LYS A 129 -12.62 4.00 -1.89
CA LYS A 129 -12.29 2.79 -1.15
C LYS A 129 -12.29 3.04 0.36
N LYS A 130 -12.69 2.02 1.12
CA LYS A 130 -12.68 2.01 2.60
C LYS A 130 -11.28 1.84 3.19
N LEU A 131 -10.33 2.67 2.76
CA LEU A 131 -9.00 2.77 3.36
C LEU A 131 -9.06 3.65 4.62
N ASP A 132 -8.36 3.26 5.68
CA ASP A 132 -8.14 4.09 6.87
C ASP A 132 -6.85 4.92 6.75
N ALA A 133 -5.82 4.37 6.11
CA ALA A 133 -4.54 5.05 5.93
C ALA A 133 -4.08 4.98 4.47
N ILE A 134 -3.79 6.15 3.89
CA ILE A 134 -3.36 6.31 2.51
C ILE A 134 -2.05 7.09 2.49
N PHE A 135 -0.95 6.41 2.18
CA PHE A 135 0.37 7.01 2.14
C PHE A 135 0.97 6.97 0.73
N LEU A 136 1.02 8.12 0.06
CA LEU A 136 1.49 8.26 -1.33
C LEU A 136 2.69 9.22 -1.45
N ASN A 137 3.19 9.76 -0.34
CA ASN A 137 4.25 10.75 -0.38
C ASN A 137 5.57 10.24 -0.93
N ASN A 138 6.40 11.16 -1.41
CA ASN A 138 7.72 10.85 -1.99
C ASN A 138 7.59 9.91 -3.20
N ASN A 139 6.72 10.29 -4.13
CA ASN A 139 6.56 9.68 -5.44
C ASN A 139 6.63 10.78 -6.52
N GLN A 140 6.18 10.47 -7.73
CA GLN A 140 6.13 11.37 -8.87
C GLN A 140 4.70 11.58 -9.37
N PHE A 141 3.68 11.37 -8.51
CA PHE A 141 2.29 11.60 -8.88
C PHE A 141 2.08 13.05 -9.31
N ASP A 142 1.34 13.25 -10.38
CA ASP A 142 1.12 14.54 -11.02
C ASP A 142 -0.39 14.81 -11.18
N SER A 143 -0.73 15.82 -11.98
CA SER A 143 -2.11 16.23 -12.22
C SER A 143 -2.77 16.80 -10.97
N GLN A 144 -4.09 16.99 -10.99
CA GLN A 144 -4.84 17.54 -9.86
C GLN A 144 -5.21 16.46 -8.86
N ILE A 145 -5.39 16.85 -7.59
CA ILE A 145 -6.00 15.97 -6.59
C ILE A 145 -7.46 15.70 -7.02
N PRO A 146 -7.91 14.44 -7.08
CA PRO A 146 -9.29 14.08 -7.38
C PRO A 146 -10.34 14.87 -6.61
N GLN A 147 -11.42 15.27 -7.29
CA GLN A 147 -12.45 16.12 -6.70
C GLN A 147 -13.24 15.42 -5.58
N ASN A 148 -13.19 14.09 -5.51
CA ASN A 148 -13.82 13.28 -4.49
C ASN A 148 -12.95 13.04 -3.24
N LEU A 149 -11.86 13.79 -3.04
CA LEU A 149 -11.03 13.70 -1.82
C LEU A 149 -11.86 13.67 -0.53
N GLY A 150 -12.88 14.53 -0.44
CA GLY A 150 -13.82 14.61 0.68
C GLY A 150 -14.59 13.34 1.01
N ASN A 151 -14.76 12.45 0.03
CA ASN A 151 -15.49 11.19 0.21
C ASN A 151 -14.66 10.14 0.96
N SER A 152 -13.34 10.36 1.08
CA SER A 152 -12.45 9.39 1.70
C SER A 152 -12.80 9.17 3.17
N PRO A 153 -12.96 7.91 3.60
CA PRO A 153 -13.16 7.58 5.01
C PRO A 153 -11.86 7.55 5.81
N ALA A 154 -10.71 7.79 5.17
CA ALA A 154 -9.39 7.65 5.77
C ALA A 154 -9.18 8.61 6.93
N SER A 155 -8.54 8.13 8.00
CA SER A 155 -8.09 8.96 9.11
C SER A 155 -6.77 9.66 8.82
N VAL A 156 -5.93 9.11 7.92
CA VAL A 156 -4.65 9.68 7.52
C VAL A 156 -4.45 9.63 6.01
N ILE A 157 -4.14 10.78 5.40
CA ILE A 157 -3.79 10.88 3.97
C ILE A 157 -2.50 11.68 3.81
N ASN A 158 -1.45 11.07 3.25
CA ASN A 158 -0.19 11.76 2.98
C ASN A 158 0.12 11.79 1.48
N LEU A 159 0.02 12.99 0.89
CA LEU A 159 0.31 13.26 -0.52
C LEU A 159 1.57 14.11 -0.71
N ALA A 160 2.35 14.34 0.35
CA ALA A 160 3.50 15.23 0.32
C ALA A 160 4.58 14.80 -0.68
N ASN A 161 5.46 15.72 -1.10
CA ASN A 161 6.62 15.42 -1.94
C ASN A 161 6.22 14.69 -3.25
N ASN A 162 5.31 15.29 -4.02
CA ASN A 162 4.87 14.84 -5.33
C ASN A 162 4.87 16.03 -6.32
N LYS A 163 4.28 15.85 -7.51
CA LYS A 163 4.12 16.87 -8.54
C LYS A 163 2.65 17.30 -8.70
N LEU A 164 1.83 17.12 -7.66
CA LEU A 164 0.41 17.45 -7.71
C LEU A 164 0.22 18.96 -7.91
N SER A 165 -0.74 19.35 -8.73
CA SER A 165 -0.96 20.73 -9.16
C SER A 165 -2.43 21.14 -9.04
N GLY A 166 -2.70 22.42 -9.29
CA GLY A 166 -4.06 22.97 -9.17
C GLY A 166 -4.48 23.18 -7.71
N ASN A 167 -5.78 23.32 -7.49
CA ASN A 167 -6.32 23.68 -6.18
C ASN A 167 -6.60 22.45 -5.32
N ILE A 168 -6.58 22.63 -4.00
CA ILE A 168 -7.15 21.65 -3.07
C ILE A 168 -8.68 21.56 -3.37
N PRO A 169 -9.24 20.36 -3.61
CA PRO A 169 -10.65 20.19 -3.93
C PRO A 169 -11.58 20.74 -2.85
N ALA A 170 -12.70 21.35 -3.24
CA ALA A 170 -13.68 21.88 -2.29
C ALA A 170 -14.27 20.81 -1.36
N SER A 171 -14.31 19.55 -1.82
CA SER A 171 -14.72 18.40 -1.01
C SER A 171 -13.82 18.17 0.21
N PHE A 172 -12.61 18.74 0.25
CA PHE A 172 -11.75 18.71 1.43
C PHE A 172 -12.45 19.24 2.69
N GLY A 173 -13.24 20.31 2.57
CA GLY A 173 -14.06 20.85 3.67
C GLY A 173 -15.27 19.99 4.05
N LEU A 174 -15.48 18.86 3.36
CA LEU A 174 -16.56 17.89 3.63
C LEU A 174 -16.01 16.56 4.15
N MET A 175 -14.70 16.47 4.42
CA MET A 175 -14.09 15.23 4.91
C MET A 175 -14.70 14.76 6.23
N SER A 176 -14.63 13.44 6.45
CA SER A 176 -15.09 12.82 7.69
C SER A 176 -14.41 13.45 8.91
N SER A 177 -15.14 13.57 10.02
CA SER A 177 -14.59 13.94 11.33
C SER A 177 -13.56 12.94 11.87
N LYS A 178 -13.37 11.80 11.20
CA LYS A 178 -12.33 10.83 11.49
C LYS A 178 -10.94 11.25 11.02
N VAL A 179 -10.83 12.22 10.11
CA VAL A 179 -9.53 12.70 9.61
C VAL A 179 -8.75 13.31 10.76
N LYS A 180 -7.56 12.76 11.00
CA LYS A 180 -6.61 13.23 12.01
C LYS A 180 -5.48 14.02 11.36
N GLU A 181 -5.04 13.58 10.18
CA GLU A 181 -3.87 14.14 9.53
C GLU A 181 -4.03 14.09 8.00
N ILE A 182 -3.78 15.24 7.36
CA ILE A 182 -3.63 15.31 5.92
C ILE A 182 -2.41 16.16 5.55
N LEU A 183 -1.56 15.65 4.67
CA LEU A 183 -0.31 16.30 4.30
C LEU A 183 -0.21 16.52 2.80
N PHE A 184 -0.09 17.79 2.39
CA PHE A 184 0.08 18.21 1.00
C PHE A 184 1.45 18.84 0.70
N LEU A 185 2.35 18.89 1.70
CA LEU A 185 3.62 19.61 1.65
C LEU A 185 4.42 19.29 0.37
N ASN A 186 5.13 20.27 -0.17
CA ASN A 186 6.06 20.08 -1.30
C ASN A 186 5.37 19.44 -2.53
N ASN A 187 4.35 20.14 -3.02
CA ASN A 187 3.67 19.92 -4.28
C ASN A 187 3.63 21.25 -5.06
N GLN A 188 3.01 21.24 -6.23
CA GLN A 188 2.77 22.42 -7.08
C GLN A 188 1.34 22.95 -6.93
N LEU A 189 0.76 22.79 -5.73
CA LEU A 189 -0.60 23.23 -5.44
C LEU A 189 -0.70 24.76 -5.43
N THR A 190 -1.84 25.25 -5.90
CA THR A 190 -2.17 26.67 -6.01
C THR A 190 -3.53 26.95 -5.38
N GLY A 191 -3.97 28.22 -5.46
CA GLY A 191 -5.29 28.62 -5.00
C GLY A 191 -5.38 28.77 -3.48
N CYS A 192 -6.62 28.93 -3.01
CA CYS A 192 -6.91 29.12 -1.59
C CYS A 192 -7.24 27.78 -0.92
N ILE A 193 -7.09 27.72 0.40
CA ILE A 193 -7.65 26.64 1.21
C ILE A 193 -9.19 26.71 1.08
N PRO A 194 -9.87 25.60 0.72
CA PRO A 194 -11.33 25.57 0.60
C PRO A 194 -12.05 25.97 1.89
N GLN A 195 -13.22 26.58 1.74
CA GLN A 195 -14.11 26.85 2.88
C GLN A 195 -14.67 25.51 3.43
N GLY A 196 -14.78 25.39 4.75
CA GLY A 196 -15.29 24.18 5.43
C GLY A 196 -14.21 23.31 6.09
N VAL A 197 -12.94 23.71 5.96
CA VAL A 197 -11.81 23.18 6.74
C VAL A 197 -11.81 23.78 8.14
#